data_AF-A0A5Q4GF34-F1
#
_entry.id   AF-A0A5Q4GF34-F1
#
_cell.length_a   1.000
_cell.length_b   1.000
_cell.length_c   1.000
_cell.angle_alpha   90.00
_cell.angle_beta   90.00
_cell.angle_gamma   90.00
#
_symmetry.space_group_name_H-M   'P 1'
#
loop_
_entity.id
_entity.type
_entity.pdbx_description
1 polymer ?
#
loop_
_entity_poly.entity_id
_entity_poly.type
_entity_poly.pdbx_seq_one_letter_code
_entity_poly.pdbx_strand_id
1 'polypeptide(L)'
;MMIHVRSNGFPRVLVILGFGVFLPMVLPVAAFSDSPEHNELLAMPGFEEFGMLVDWRNDVDQTSLPPDPLMPPDTPAPRSTPQTDTFVSASGRALMYRYAIPDGVNVSEPQPVLIHFHGNNSGSQEHMLDIWFNSTSSIAEERGLIPVVVASPETRNPPQEEVRQWMSEDRQLVHEFLQNGLTTHLTVDHERIYFDGGSQGACFLHDFMQSHGEHYGGGFYGGCGCYNSPDPTWDPPEAFKERMKVYIHNTTGDFLFEAGNRGYAYYKYTIGLDTRGDLDQDGPHCALNSQQRRVALDWFTGVNEIPEEPFRPHWSRISTQENIVGLAVDGGERVWKLVDQPESEHALLYRQANPGQGWLQAAEVQGQPTGFGGFGQNLFMIMDESLRHTSDGGQTFVTIDPEVRVNSIAVDSEGVIYRRGYNLGLYWSSNLGSSWQSLGGFYWLSMHHDAIMSISDPRIIANNSQSDLFLSNTKRDGLIALQDTPSGRAASASWDGAELWSIPQTGSLQVFRSSDEGQSWQKVTLSDAMAGYSRWWGTRITALGSGKVLVHGGYLSAWLSEDHGESWQRVHGLETGYGGAVSAQGEAILFTDGQAAFRLNLTEFPNRIFRDAF
;
A
#
# COMPACT_ATOMS: atom_id res chain seq x y z
N MET A 1 -33.42 -56.34 -25.55
CA MET A 1 -33.98 -57.48 -24.79
C MET A 1 -33.60 -57.27 -23.34
N MET A 2 -34.61 -57.19 -22.45
CA MET A 2 -34.42 -57.03 -21.01
C MET A 2 -33.53 -58.14 -20.44
N ILE A 3 -32.69 -57.83 -19.46
CA ILE A 3 -32.87 -58.25 -18.06
C ILE A 3 -31.98 -57.39 -17.15
N HIS A 4 -32.50 -57.22 -15.95
CA HIS A 4 -32.23 -56.23 -14.94
C HIS A 4 -31.45 -56.86 -13.77
N VAL A 5 -30.78 -55.99 -12.99
CA VAL A 5 -30.66 -56.02 -11.51
C VAL A 5 -29.47 -56.73 -10.83
N ARG A 6 -28.59 -55.85 -10.32
CA ARG A 6 -28.03 -55.69 -8.95
C ARG A 6 -27.30 -56.86 -8.26
N SER A 7 -26.11 -56.56 -7.73
CA SER A 7 -25.97 -56.28 -6.28
C SER A 7 -24.65 -55.57 -5.95
N ASN A 8 -24.73 -54.82 -4.85
CA ASN A 8 -23.77 -53.87 -4.30
C ASN A 8 -22.59 -54.55 -3.57
N GLY A 9 -21.47 -53.83 -3.43
CA GLY A 9 -20.64 -53.94 -2.22
C GLY A 9 -19.14 -53.71 -2.41
N PHE A 10 -18.67 -52.56 -1.92
CA PHE A 10 -17.28 -52.11 -1.68
C PHE A 10 -16.47 -51.53 -2.85
N PRO A 11 -16.00 -50.26 -2.77
CA PRO A 11 -14.89 -49.82 -3.61
C PRO A 11 -13.57 -50.27 -3.00
N ARG A 12 -12.81 -51.02 -3.80
CA ARG A 12 -11.37 -51.25 -3.60
C ARG A 12 -10.62 -49.98 -3.97
N VAL A 13 -9.70 -49.57 -3.10
CA VAL A 13 -8.66 -48.59 -3.39
C VAL A 13 -7.79 -49.12 -4.53
N LEU A 14 -7.67 -48.35 -5.61
CA LEU A 14 -6.72 -48.58 -6.68
C LEU A 14 -5.74 -47.41 -6.69
N VAL A 15 -4.50 -47.71 -6.31
CA VAL A 15 -3.35 -46.81 -6.47
C VAL A 15 -2.76 -47.09 -7.85
N ILE A 16 -2.69 -46.07 -8.71
CA ILE A 16 -1.92 -46.12 -9.96
C ILE A 16 -0.81 -45.08 -9.85
N LEU A 17 0.44 -45.56 -9.80
CA LEU A 17 1.64 -44.79 -10.05
C LEU A 17 1.92 -44.84 -11.56
N GLY A 18 2.09 -43.68 -12.19
CA GLY A 18 2.41 -43.57 -13.61
C GLY A 18 3.35 -42.40 -13.88
N PHE A 19 4.61 -42.72 -14.15
CA PHE A 19 5.66 -41.81 -14.63
C PHE A 19 5.29 -41.25 -16.02
N GLY A 20 5.54 -39.95 -16.24
CA GLY A 20 5.37 -39.27 -17.52
C GLY A 20 6.61 -38.48 -17.91
N VAL A 21 7.27 -38.93 -18.98
CA VAL A 21 8.42 -38.31 -19.65
C VAL A 21 7.93 -37.16 -20.54
N PHE A 22 8.63 -36.02 -20.50
CA PHE A 22 8.39 -34.84 -21.33
C PHE A 22 8.99 -35.00 -22.74
N LEU A 23 8.21 -34.70 -23.77
CA LEU A 23 8.68 -34.23 -25.09
C LEU A 23 7.65 -33.23 -25.65
N PRO A 24 8.06 -32.17 -26.36
CA PRO A 24 7.18 -31.08 -26.77
C PRO A 24 6.53 -31.36 -28.12
N MET A 25 5.26 -30.98 -28.28
CA MET A 25 4.63 -30.90 -29.59
C MET A 25 3.90 -29.58 -29.80
N VAL A 26 4.20 -29.01 -30.96
CA VAL A 26 3.72 -27.76 -31.55
C VAL A 26 2.25 -27.89 -31.97
N LEU A 27 1.54 -26.77 -31.87
CA LEU A 27 0.13 -26.53 -32.23
C LEU A 27 -0.24 -26.97 -33.66
N PRO A 28 -1.55 -27.11 -33.94
CA PRO A 28 -2.14 -26.11 -34.83
C PRO A 28 -3.50 -25.57 -34.39
N VAL A 29 -3.72 -24.33 -34.85
CA VAL A 29 -4.93 -23.51 -34.80
C VAL A 29 -6.08 -24.13 -35.60
N ALA A 30 -7.29 -24.14 -35.05
CA ALA A 30 -8.53 -24.19 -35.82
C ALA A 30 -9.65 -23.46 -35.06
N ALA A 31 -10.35 -22.57 -35.78
CA ALA A 31 -11.49 -21.78 -35.35
C ALA A 31 -12.82 -22.50 -35.63
N PHE A 32 -13.83 -22.33 -34.76
CA PHE A 32 -15.30 -22.35 -35.00
C PHE A 32 -15.98 -21.97 -33.66
N SER A 33 -16.60 -20.79 -33.54
CA SER A 33 -18.02 -20.43 -33.77
C SER A 33 -19.00 -20.79 -32.64
N ASP A 34 -19.56 -19.73 -32.05
CA ASP A 34 -20.91 -19.48 -31.55
C ASP A 34 -21.67 -20.47 -30.64
N SER A 35 -21.98 -19.90 -29.48
CA SER A 35 -23.30 -19.82 -28.81
C SER A 35 -23.45 -20.56 -27.47
N PRO A 36 -24.28 -20.00 -26.56
CA PRO A 36 -23.95 -19.83 -25.14
C PRO A 36 -24.78 -20.72 -24.23
N GLU A 37 -24.32 -20.97 -23.00
CA GLU A 37 -25.22 -21.22 -21.86
C GLU A 37 -24.47 -21.24 -20.52
N HIS A 38 -25.08 -20.57 -19.54
CA HIS A 38 -24.92 -20.69 -18.09
C HIS A 38 -23.58 -20.30 -17.43
N ASN A 39 -23.52 -19.05 -16.96
CA ASN A 39 -22.91 -18.72 -15.66
C ASN A 39 -23.93 -17.93 -14.83
N GLU A 40 -24.53 -18.59 -13.85
CA GLU A 40 -25.29 -17.95 -12.78
C GLU A 40 -24.32 -17.22 -11.85
N LEU A 41 -24.28 -15.90 -11.94
CA LEU A 41 -23.67 -15.03 -10.94
C LEU A 41 -24.74 -14.69 -9.90
N LEU A 42 -24.43 -14.99 -8.65
CA LEU A 42 -25.20 -14.66 -7.46
C LEU A 42 -25.51 -13.16 -7.41
N ALA A 43 -26.78 -12.82 -7.64
CA ALA A 43 -27.32 -11.50 -7.41
C ALA A 43 -27.39 -11.23 -5.89
N MET A 44 -26.71 -10.17 -5.44
CA MET A 44 -27.05 -9.53 -4.17
C MET A 44 -28.20 -8.55 -4.43
N PRO A 45 -29.32 -8.59 -3.67
CA PRO A 45 -30.40 -7.65 -3.85
C PRO A 45 -30.19 -6.39 -2.99
N GLY A 46 -30.41 -5.21 -3.59
CA GLY A 46 -30.69 -3.97 -2.86
C GLY A 46 -29.72 -2.81 -3.11
N PHE A 47 -29.72 -2.24 -4.31
CA PHE A 47 -29.29 -0.86 -4.53
C PHE A 47 -30.48 -0.13 -5.17
N GLU A 48 -31.26 0.59 -4.34
CA GLU A 48 -32.29 1.52 -4.79
C GLU A 48 -31.70 2.94 -4.82
N GLU A 49 -31.98 3.64 -5.93
CA GLU A 49 -31.93 5.08 -6.20
C GLU A 49 -31.06 5.98 -5.29
N PHE A 50 -29.84 6.28 -5.74
CA PHE A 50 -29.14 7.52 -5.36
C PHE A 50 -29.25 8.54 -6.50
N GLY A 51 -30.40 9.21 -6.56
CA GLY A 51 -30.45 10.53 -7.20
C GLY A 51 -29.67 11.51 -6.33
N MET A 52 -28.65 12.17 -6.89
CA MET A 52 -28.01 13.31 -6.24
C MET A 52 -29.05 14.41 -6.00
N LEU A 53 -29.59 14.46 -4.79
CA LEU A 53 -30.16 15.69 -4.26
C LEU A 53 -28.98 16.61 -3.95
N VAL A 54 -28.72 17.55 -4.87
CA VAL A 54 -27.97 18.77 -4.55
C VAL A 54 -28.83 19.54 -3.55
N ASP A 55 -28.67 19.24 -2.27
CA ASP A 55 -29.29 20.01 -1.21
C ASP A 55 -28.51 21.33 -1.06
N TRP A 56 -29.12 22.41 -1.54
CA TRP A 56 -28.61 23.78 -1.36
C TRP A 56 -28.78 24.28 0.09
N ARG A 57 -29.22 23.44 1.03
CA ARG A 57 -29.49 23.79 2.44
C ARG A 57 -29.08 22.69 3.42
N ASN A 58 -27.82 22.27 3.39
CA ASN A 58 -27.23 21.64 4.58
C ASN A 58 -26.77 22.73 5.56
N ASP A 59 -27.71 23.20 6.39
CA ASP A 59 -27.41 23.88 7.66
C ASP A 59 -26.89 22.81 8.65
N VAL A 60 -25.63 22.40 8.47
CA VAL A 60 -24.88 21.72 9.53
C VAL A 60 -24.58 22.76 10.61
N ASP A 61 -24.85 22.40 11.86
CA ASP A 61 -24.63 23.24 13.04
C ASP A 61 -23.16 23.73 13.08
N GLN A 62 -22.93 24.98 12.65
CA GLN A 62 -21.60 25.61 12.54
C GLN A 62 -20.97 25.96 13.90
N THR A 63 -21.54 25.51 15.03
CA THR A 63 -21.16 25.96 16.37
C THR A 63 -19.79 25.47 16.86
N SER A 64 -19.10 24.59 16.12
CA SER A 64 -17.76 24.10 16.48
C SER A 64 -16.61 24.77 15.73
N LEU A 65 -16.88 25.59 14.71
CA LEU A 65 -15.83 26.33 13.99
C LEU A 65 -15.65 27.73 14.59
N PRO A 66 -14.41 28.24 14.71
CA PRO A 66 -14.20 29.61 15.13
C PRO A 66 -14.94 30.55 14.15
N PRO A 67 -15.64 31.59 14.65
CA PRO A 67 -16.35 32.52 13.78
C PRO A 67 -15.34 33.17 12.83
N ASP A 68 -15.69 33.23 11.55
CA ASP A 68 -14.87 33.87 10.52
C ASP A 68 -14.44 35.26 10.99
N PRO A 69 -13.14 35.63 10.87
CA PRO A 69 -12.77 37.02 10.95
C PRO A 69 -13.54 37.74 9.84
N LEU A 70 -14.47 38.62 10.24
CA LEU A 70 -15.31 39.42 9.35
C LEU A 70 -14.44 40.08 8.28
N MET A 71 -14.39 39.48 7.09
CA MET A 71 -13.81 40.15 5.93
C MET A 71 -14.68 41.38 5.62
N PRO A 72 -14.07 42.54 5.33
CA PRO A 72 -14.84 43.71 4.93
C PRO A 72 -15.69 43.37 3.68
N PRO A 73 -16.87 43.99 3.52
CA PRO A 73 -17.72 43.74 2.37
C PRO A 73 -17.04 44.26 1.11
N ASP A 74 -16.35 43.36 0.40
CA ASP A 74 -15.79 43.65 -0.90
C ASP A 74 -16.93 43.92 -1.88
N THR A 75 -16.84 45.06 -2.57
CA THR A 75 -17.70 45.34 -3.70
C THR A 75 -17.40 44.27 -4.75
N PRO A 76 -18.37 43.46 -5.20
CA PRO A 76 -18.08 42.35 -6.10
C PRO A 76 -17.42 42.90 -7.36
N ALA A 77 -16.19 42.45 -7.60
CA ALA A 77 -15.50 42.73 -8.84
C ALA A 77 -16.41 42.30 -10.03
N PRO A 78 -16.38 43.02 -11.16
CA PRO A 78 -17.10 42.60 -12.35
C PRO A 78 -16.68 41.17 -12.72
N ARG A 79 -17.65 40.24 -12.72
CA ARG A 79 -17.40 38.84 -13.08
C ARG A 79 -17.04 38.76 -14.57
N SER A 80 -15.95 38.07 -14.86
CA SER A 80 -15.58 37.74 -16.24
C SER A 80 -16.64 36.89 -16.92
N THR A 81 -16.81 37.06 -18.23
CA THR A 81 -17.77 36.28 -19.02
C THR A 81 -17.19 34.88 -19.28
N PRO A 82 -17.88 33.79 -18.90
CA PRO A 82 -17.41 32.44 -19.17
C PRO A 82 -17.34 32.14 -20.67
N GLN A 83 -16.27 31.50 -21.11
CA GLN A 83 -16.08 30.99 -22.47
C GLN A 83 -16.03 29.47 -22.46
N THR A 84 -16.72 28.83 -23.40
CA THR A 84 -16.71 27.37 -23.58
C THR A 84 -16.03 27.05 -24.91
N ASP A 85 -15.10 26.11 -24.90
CA ASP A 85 -14.35 25.71 -26.08
C ASP A 85 -14.05 24.19 -26.04
N THR A 86 -13.47 23.66 -27.12
CA THR A 86 -13.10 22.26 -27.28
C THR A 86 -11.66 22.14 -27.76
N PHE A 87 -10.86 21.42 -26.98
CA PHE A 87 -9.51 21.03 -27.38
C PHE A 87 -9.55 19.68 -28.09
N VAL A 88 -8.75 19.50 -29.15
CA VAL A 88 -8.58 18.22 -29.85
C VAL A 88 -7.12 17.78 -29.74
N SER A 89 -6.88 16.62 -29.14
CA SER A 89 -5.54 16.04 -28.97
C SER A 89 -4.92 15.62 -30.29
N ALA A 90 -3.62 15.32 -30.26
CA ALA A 90 -2.92 14.72 -31.40
C ALA A 90 -3.52 13.35 -31.82
N SER A 91 -4.15 12.63 -30.90
CA SER A 91 -4.87 11.38 -31.16
C SER A 91 -6.31 11.58 -31.69
N GLY A 92 -6.76 12.83 -31.85
CA GLY A 92 -8.10 13.17 -32.35
C GLY A 92 -9.22 13.06 -31.29
N ARG A 93 -8.88 12.91 -30.01
CA ARG A 93 -9.85 12.92 -28.91
C ARG A 93 -10.17 14.37 -28.54
N ALA A 94 -11.43 14.64 -28.21
CA ALA A 94 -11.90 15.98 -27.87
C ALA A 94 -12.14 16.12 -26.37
N LEU A 95 -11.73 17.27 -25.80
CA LEU A 95 -12.01 17.66 -24.42
C LEU A 95 -12.74 18.99 -24.43
N MET A 96 -14.00 19.02 -23.97
CA MET A 96 -14.71 20.27 -23.79
C MET A 96 -14.38 20.87 -22.42
N TYR A 97 -14.22 22.18 -22.39
CA TYR A 97 -13.85 22.92 -21.20
C TYR A 97 -14.49 24.31 -21.17
N ARG A 98 -14.57 24.88 -19.97
CA ARG A 98 -15.03 26.25 -19.74
C ARG A 98 -14.04 27.00 -18.88
N TYR A 99 -13.76 28.24 -19.24
CA TYR A 99 -12.86 29.12 -18.50
C TYR A 99 -13.40 30.55 -18.44
N ALA A 100 -12.83 31.40 -17.59
CA ALA A 100 -13.05 32.84 -17.65
C ALA A 100 -11.75 33.59 -17.32
N ILE A 101 -11.48 34.66 -18.06
CA ILE A 101 -10.31 35.51 -17.84
C ILE A 101 -10.80 36.80 -17.17
N PRO A 102 -10.42 37.09 -15.92
CA PRO A 102 -10.79 38.32 -15.22
C PRO A 102 -10.36 39.58 -15.99
N ASP A 103 -11.17 40.63 -15.90
CA ASP A 103 -10.86 41.90 -16.55
C ASP A 103 -9.51 42.46 -16.05
N GLY A 104 -8.67 42.88 -16.99
CA GLY A 104 -7.36 43.46 -16.68
C GLY A 104 -6.22 42.46 -16.54
N VAL A 105 -6.47 41.14 -16.63
CA VAL A 105 -5.41 40.13 -16.67
C VAL A 105 -4.60 40.23 -17.96
N ASN A 106 -3.27 40.27 -17.84
CA ASN A 106 -2.36 40.22 -18.99
C ASN A 106 -2.14 38.77 -19.44
N VAL A 107 -2.90 38.32 -20.45
CA VAL A 107 -2.82 36.96 -20.98
C VAL A 107 -1.46 36.58 -21.60
N SER A 108 -0.57 37.56 -21.83
CA SER A 108 0.81 37.31 -22.30
C SER A 108 1.79 37.01 -21.17
N GLU A 109 1.40 37.21 -19.92
CA GLU A 109 2.19 36.84 -18.74
C GLU A 109 1.73 35.49 -18.18
N PRO A 110 2.62 34.69 -17.55
CA PRO A 110 2.23 33.43 -16.92
C PRO A 110 1.13 33.61 -15.86
N GLN A 111 -0.02 32.99 -16.10
CA GLN A 111 -1.20 33.05 -15.24
C GLN A 111 -1.40 31.74 -14.47
N PRO A 112 -1.67 31.82 -13.15
CA PRO A 112 -2.00 30.65 -12.35
C PRO A 112 -3.44 30.20 -12.61
N VAL A 113 -3.69 28.89 -12.50
CA VAL A 113 -4.95 28.26 -12.92
C VAL A 113 -5.52 27.40 -11.79
N LEU A 114 -6.85 27.44 -11.59
CA LEU A 114 -7.58 26.43 -10.83
C LEU A 114 -8.40 25.58 -11.80
N ILE A 115 -8.08 24.28 -11.90
CA ILE A 115 -8.77 23.34 -12.78
C ILE A 115 -9.59 22.31 -11.99
N HIS A 116 -10.87 22.16 -12.35
CA HIS A 116 -11.79 21.24 -11.69
C HIS A 116 -12.15 20.01 -12.55
N PHE A 117 -12.13 18.84 -11.91
CA PHE A 117 -12.50 17.53 -12.44
C PHE A 117 -13.72 16.99 -11.70
N HIS A 118 -14.83 16.81 -12.44
CA HIS A 118 -16.08 16.34 -11.86
C HIS A 118 -16.04 14.85 -11.48
N GLY A 119 -16.88 14.46 -10.53
CA GLY A 119 -17.17 13.04 -10.22
C GLY A 119 -18.10 12.38 -11.23
N ASN A 120 -18.47 11.13 -10.98
CA ASN A 120 -19.44 10.41 -11.82
C ASN A 120 -20.79 11.13 -11.81
N ASN A 121 -21.33 11.42 -12.99
CA ASN A 121 -22.62 12.08 -13.11
C ASN A 121 -23.30 11.73 -14.43
N SER A 122 -24.63 11.66 -14.43
CA SER A 122 -25.43 11.56 -15.65
C SER A 122 -25.50 12.92 -16.34
N GLY A 123 -25.22 12.99 -17.64
CA GLY A 123 -25.46 14.21 -18.42
C GLY A 123 -24.49 14.46 -19.56
N SER A 124 -24.79 15.51 -20.33
CA SER A 124 -23.89 15.99 -21.39
C SER A 124 -22.63 16.62 -20.77
N GLN A 125 -21.62 16.82 -21.60
CA GLN A 125 -20.42 17.53 -21.17
C GLN A 125 -20.75 18.99 -20.80
N GLU A 126 -21.66 19.68 -21.53
CA GLU A 126 -22.10 21.04 -21.21
C GLU A 126 -22.76 21.10 -19.82
N HIS A 127 -23.56 20.09 -19.48
CA HIS A 127 -24.18 20.01 -18.17
C HIS A 127 -23.13 19.94 -17.04
N MET A 128 -22.03 19.21 -17.23
CA MET A 128 -20.93 19.18 -16.27
C MET A 128 -20.29 20.55 -16.10
N LEU A 129 -20.04 21.25 -17.21
CA LEU A 129 -19.48 22.60 -17.17
C LEU A 129 -20.43 23.57 -16.44
N ASP A 130 -21.74 23.48 -16.66
CA ASP A 130 -22.74 24.33 -16.01
C ASP A 130 -22.82 24.15 -14.50
N ILE A 131 -22.82 22.90 -14.02
CA ILE A 131 -22.92 22.60 -12.58
C ILE A 131 -21.72 23.15 -11.82
N TRP A 132 -20.51 22.92 -12.34
CA TRP A 132 -19.30 23.14 -11.55
C TRP A 132 -18.69 24.54 -11.72
N PHE A 133 -18.88 25.18 -12.88
CA PHE A 133 -18.16 26.43 -13.21
C PHE A 133 -18.38 27.55 -12.20
N ASN A 134 -19.62 27.79 -11.75
CA ASN A 134 -19.89 28.89 -10.81
C ASN A 134 -19.14 28.72 -9.47
N SER A 135 -19.09 27.49 -8.96
CA SER A 135 -18.39 27.19 -7.70
C SER A 135 -16.88 27.37 -7.85
N THR A 136 -16.31 26.88 -8.96
CA THR A 136 -14.88 26.97 -9.25
C THR A 136 -14.46 28.41 -9.55
N SER A 137 -15.27 29.17 -10.29
CA SER A 137 -15.04 30.59 -10.58
C SER A 137 -14.96 31.41 -9.31
N SER A 138 -15.91 31.25 -8.38
CA SER A 138 -15.89 31.96 -7.10
C SER A 138 -14.59 31.72 -6.33
N ILE A 139 -14.19 30.45 -6.20
CA ILE A 139 -12.99 30.07 -5.44
C ILE A 139 -11.70 30.56 -6.14
N ALA A 140 -11.64 30.47 -7.46
CA ALA A 140 -10.50 30.93 -8.25
C ALA A 140 -10.33 32.46 -8.18
N GLU A 141 -11.42 33.21 -8.37
CA GLU A 141 -11.43 34.67 -8.38
C GLU A 141 -10.99 35.25 -7.03
N GLU A 142 -11.43 34.66 -5.92
CA GLU A 142 -11.02 35.02 -4.56
C GLU A 142 -9.49 35.00 -4.39
N ARG A 143 -8.78 34.21 -5.21
CA ARG A 143 -7.31 34.04 -5.18
C ARG A 143 -6.57 34.55 -6.41
N GLY A 144 -7.26 35.27 -7.30
CA GLY A 144 -6.66 35.79 -8.53
C GLY A 144 -6.18 34.70 -9.50
N LEU A 145 -6.88 33.58 -9.55
CA LEU A 145 -6.60 32.44 -10.44
C LEU A 145 -7.56 32.45 -11.64
N ILE A 146 -7.15 31.86 -12.76
CA ILE A 146 -8.05 31.58 -13.88
C ILE A 146 -8.85 30.31 -13.57
N PRO A 147 -10.19 30.36 -13.44
CA PRO A 147 -11.00 29.16 -13.29
C PRO A 147 -11.10 28.39 -14.60
N VAL A 148 -10.90 27.07 -14.52
CA VAL A 148 -11.10 26.13 -15.63
C VAL A 148 -11.91 24.94 -15.12
N VAL A 149 -12.94 24.54 -15.86
CA VAL A 149 -13.67 23.29 -15.64
C VAL A 149 -13.58 22.46 -16.90
N VAL A 150 -13.29 21.18 -16.75
CA VAL A 150 -13.23 20.22 -17.86
C VAL A 150 -14.33 19.17 -17.70
N ALA A 151 -14.86 18.67 -18.81
CA ALA A 151 -15.83 17.60 -18.83
C ALA A 151 -15.20 16.33 -19.40
N SER A 152 -15.38 15.18 -18.74
CA SER A 152 -14.80 13.94 -19.25
C SER A 152 -15.44 13.57 -20.60
N PRO A 153 -14.66 13.08 -21.58
CA PRO A 153 -15.17 12.90 -22.94
C PRO A 153 -16.19 11.76 -23.05
N GLU A 154 -15.95 10.68 -22.31
CA GLU A 154 -16.61 9.39 -22.48
C GLU A 154 -17.63 9.09 -21.38
N THR A 155 -18.50 8.11 -21.66
CA THR A 155 -19.53 7.62 -20.77
C THR A 155 -19.43 6.09 -20.66
N ARG A 156 -19.80 5.50 -19.51
CA ARG A 156 -19.74 4.05 -19.26
C ARG A 156 -21.13 3.41 -19.36
N ASN A 157 -21.20 2.25 -20.02
CA ASN A 157 -22.26 1.22 -20.04
C ASN A 157 -23.75 1.67 -19.96
N PRO A 158 -24.46 1.65 -21.10
CA PRO A 158 -25.88 1.28 -21.16
C PRO A 158 -26.07 -0.20 -20.73
N PRO A 159 -27.23 -0.62 -20.18
CA PRO A 159 -28.56 -0.22 -20.67
C PRO A 159 -29.43 0.61 -19.72
N GLN A 160 -28.95 0.95 -18.51
CA GLN A 160 -29.81 1.58 -17.50
C GLN A 160 -29.57 3.08 -17.35
N GLU A 161 -28.32 3.57 -17.29
CA GLU A 161 -28.01 5.01 -17.25
C GLU A 161 -26.66 5.34 -17.89
N GLU A 162 -26.59 6.41 -18.67
CA GLU A 162 -25.35 6.92 -19.25
C GLU A 162 -24.60 7.77 -18.22
N VAL A 163 -23.61 7.17 -17.56
CA VAL A 163 -22.78 7.86 -16.56
C VAL A 163 -21.48 8.35 -17.21
N ARG A 164 -21.25 9.66 -17.11
CA ARG A 164 -20.01 10.30 -17.53
C ARG A 164 -18.93 10.08 -16.47
N GLN A 165 -17.77 9.57 -16.91
CA GLN A 165 -16.64 9.24 -16.04
C GLN A 165 -15.32 9.50 -16.75
N TRP A 166 -14.26 9.79 -16.00
CA TRP A 166 -12.89 9.83 -16.49
C TRP A 166 -12.36 8.43 -16.81
N MET A 167 -11.64 8.30 -17.91
CA MET A 167 -10.96 7.08 -18.36
C MET A 167 -9.45 7.21 -18.20
N SER A 168 -8.73 6.08 -18.18
CA SER A 168 -7.28 6.08 -18.00
C SER A 168 -6.54 6.84 -19.12
N GLU A 169 -7.10 6.79 -20.32
CA GLU A 169 -6.63 7.43 -21.54
C GLU A 169 -6.83 8.96 -21.52
N ASP A 170 -7.68 9.47 -20.62
CA ASP A 170 -7.94 10.91 -20.48
C ASP A 170 -6.73 11.64 -19.88
N ARG A 171 -5.81 10.92 -19.22
CA ARG A 171 -4.61 11.52 -18.62
C ARG A 171 -3.74 12.22 -19.65
N GLN A 172 -3.50 11.55 -20.77
CA GLN A 172 -2.74 12.09 -21.89
C GLN A 172 -3.48 13.26 -22.56
N LEU A 173 -4.80 13.15 -22.72
CA LEU A 173 -5.63 14.22 -23.29
C LEU A 173 -5.59 15.50 -22.44
N VAL A 174 -5.73 15.37 -21.12
CA VAL A 174 -5.65 16.49 -20.17
C VAL A 174 -4.24 17.07 -20.12
N HIS A 175 -3.19 16.23 -20.17
CA HIS A 175 -1.82 16.72 -20.25
C HIS A 175 -1.59 17.56 -21.51
N GLU A 176 -1.98 17.07 -22.68
CA GLU A 176 -1.89 17.83 -23.94
C GLU A 176 -2.70 19.13 -23.91
N PHE A 177 -3.89 19.11 -23.29
CA PHE A 177 -4.71 20.29 -23.10
C PHE A 177 -4.02 21.37 -22.24
N LEU A 178 -3.41 20.98 -21.12
CA LEU A 178 -2.68 21.91 -20.24
C LEU A 178 -1.39 22.44 -20.87
N GLN A 179 -0.74 21.65 -21.73
CA GLN A 179 0.48 22.06 -22.44
C GLN A 179 0.20 22.94 -23.66
N ASN A 180 -0.90 22.70 -24.39
CA ASN A 180 -1.12 23.31 -25.71
C ASN A 180 -2.50 23.93 -25.90
N GLY A 181 -3.54 23.37 -25.28
CA GLY A 181 -4.92 23.79 -25.49
C GLY A 181 -5.20 25.13 -24.82
N LEU A 182 -5.07 25.18 -23.49
CA LEU A 182 -5.32 26.40 -22.72
C LEU A 182 -4.37 27.54 -23.11
N THR A 183 -3.17 27.19 -23.58
CA THR A 183 -2.14 28.15 -24.02
C THR A 183 -2.52 28.95 -25.26
N THR A 184 -3.56 28.54 -25.99
CA THR A 184 -4.09 29.32 -27.12
C THR A 184 -4.83 30.59 -26.68
N HIS A 185 -5.23 30.66 -25.40
CA HIS A 185 -5.99 31.78 -24.85
C HIS A 185 -5.20 32.59 -23.83
N LEU A 186 -4.28 31.97 -23.08
CA LEU A 186 -3.45 32.62 -22.08
C LEU A 186 -2.10 31.91 -21.91
N THR A 187 -1.08 32.63 -21.45
CA THR A 187 0.19 32.00 -21.04
C THR A 187 -0.04 31.34 -19.69
N VAL A 188 0.01 30.01 -19.62
CA VAL A 188 -0.23 29.24 -18.39
C VAL A 188 1.05 29.19 -17.56
N ASP A 189 0.94 29.42 -16.26
CA ASP A 189 2.01 29.15 -15.30
C ASP A 189 1.90 27.71 -14.78
N HIS A 190 2.69 26.80 -15.36
CA HIS A 190 2.68 25.38 -14.97
C HIS A 190 3.17 25.11 -13.55
N GLU A 191 3.88 26.05 -12.91
CA GLU A 191 4.30 25.94 -11.50
C GLU A 191 3.17 26.31 -10.53
N ARG A 192 2.09 26.93 -11.01
CA ARG A 192 0.95 27.39 -10.21
C ARG A 192 -0.37 26.91 -10.80
N ILE A 193 -0.48 25.60 -11.03
CA ILE A 193 -1.75 24.94 -11.37
C ILE A 193 -2.29 24.24 -10.13
N TYR A 194 -3.50 24.61 -9.74
CA TYR A 194 -4.22 24.00 -8.63
C TYR A 194 -5.27 23.06 -9.21
N PHE A 195 -5.20 21.79 -8.83
CA PHE A 195 -6.08 20.74 -9.28
C PHE A 195 -7.12 20.47 -8.20
N ASP A 196 -8.38 20.35 -8.60
CA ASP A 196 -9.50 20.08 -7.71
C ASP A 196 -10.37 18.98 -8.30
N GLY A 197 -10.60 17.91 -7.55
CA GLY A 197 -11.47 16.83 -7.97
C GLY A 197 -12.32 16.29 -6.82
N GLY A 198 -13.55 15.92 -7.15
CA GLY A 198 -14.47 15.24 -6.25
C GLY A 198 -14.81 13.83 -6.75
N SER A 199 -14.93 12.85 -5.85
CA SER A 199 -15.32 11.48 -6.18
C SER A 199 -14.42 10.90 -7.27
N GLN A 200 -15.01 10.50 -8.40
CA GLN A 200 -14.29 9.97 -9.55
C GLN A 200 -13.30 10.97 -10.20
N GLY A 201 -13.50 12.28 -10.03
CA GLY A 201 -12.52 13.30 -10.42
C GLY A 201 -11.25 13.25 -9.58
N ALA A 202 -11.36 12.97 -8.28
CA ALA A 202 -10.19 12.75 -7.42
C ALA A 202 -9.49 11.41 -7.76
N CYS A 203 -10.23 10.37 -8.16
CA CYS A 203 -9.64 9.14 -8.69
C CYS A 203 -8.80 9.40 -9.94
N PHE A 204 -9.35 10.17 -10.88
CA PHE A 204 -8.64 10.57 -12.09
C PHE A 204 -7.39 11.37 -11.76
N LEU A 205 -7.49 12.33 -10.84
CA LEU A 205 -6.36 13.14 -10.42
C LEU A 205 -5.25 12.29 -9.80
N HIS A 206 -5.58 11.30 -8.97
CA HIS A 206 -4.58 10.37 -8.44
C HIS A 206 -3.79 9.68 -9.55
N ASP A 207 -4.46 9.15 -10.57
CA ASP A 207 -3.80 8.50 -11.69
C ASP A 207 -3.03 9.52 -12.57
N PHE A 208 -3.59 10.71 -12.78
CA PHE A 208 -2.97 11.79 -13.54
C PHE A 208 -1.66 12.26 -12.90
N MET A 209 -1.62 12.41 -11.58
CA MET A 209 -0.42 12.83 -10.86
C MET A 209 0.72 11.84 -11.03
N GLN A 210 0.42 10.54 -10.98
CA GLN A 210 1.42 9.48 -11.19
C GLN A 210 1.93 9.41 -12.63
N SER A 211 1.12 9.85 -13.61
CA SER A 211 1.49 9.81 -15.04
C SER A 211 2.18 11.08 -15.53
N HIS A 212 1.75 12.24 -15.04
CA HIS A 212 2.12 13.55 -15.58
C HIS A 212 2.31 14.65 -14.53
N GLY A 213 2.16 14.35 -13.23
CA GLY A 213 2.25 15.34 -12.15
C GLY A 213 3.58 16.09 -12.14
N GLU A 214 4.67 15.42 -12.52
CA GLU A 214 6.03 15.98 -12.58
C GLU A 214 6.20 17.15 -13.56
N HIS A 215 5.20 17.47 -14.38
CA HIS A 215 5.21 18.65 -15.24
C HIS A 215 4.61 19.89 -14.57
N TYR A 216 4.06 19.76 -13.37
CA TYR A 216 3.26 20.80 -12.72
C TYR A 216 3.69 21.05 -11.27
N GLY A 217 3.47 22.28 -10.81
CA GLY A 217 3.54 22.68 -9.40
C GLY A 217 2.17 23.14 -8.89
N GLY A 218 2.12 23.66 -7.66
CA GLY A 218 0.90 24.20 -7.05
C GLY A 218 0.33 23.24 -6.00
N GLY A 219 -0.86 22.70 -6.27
CA GLY A 219 -1.49 21.77 -5.33
C GLY A 219 -2.61 20.94 -5.91
N PHE A 220 -2.90 19.81 -5.27
CA PHE A 220 -3.96 18.88 -5.61
C PHE A 220 -4.91 18.68 -4.43
N TYR A 221 -6.18 19.08 -4.61
CA TYR A 221 -7.29 18.76 -3.70
C TYR A 221 -8.07 17.56 -4.24
N GLY A 222 -8.18 16.51 -3.42
CA GLY A 222 -8.99 15.33 -3.70
C GLY A 222 -10.05 15.11 -2.64
N GLY A 223 -11.30 15.48 -2.95
CA GLY A 223 -12.45 15.27 -2.08
C GLY A 223 -13.18 13.97 -2.39
N CYS A 224 -13.57 13.19 -1.36
CA CYS A 224 -14.32 11.93 -1.46
C CYS A 224 -13.78 10.96 -2.52
N GLY A 225 -12.47 10.97 -2.75
CA GLY A 225 -11.84 10.30 -3.88
C GLY A 225 -11.54 8.83 -3.65
N CYS A 226 -11.35 8.08 -4.74
CA CYS A 226 -10.75 6.75 -4.69
C CYS A 226 -9.26 6.82 -5.04
N TYR A 227 -8.44 6.08 -4.30
CA TYR A 227 -6.99 6.03 -4.46
C TYR A 227 -6.57 4.56 -4.57
N ASN A 228 -7.31 3.81 -5.39
CA ASN A 228 -7.31 2.34 -5.31
C ASN A 228 -6.07 1.67 -5.91
N SER A 229 -5.29 2.41 -6.69
CA SER A 229 -4.15 1.90 -7.47
C SER A 229 -2.88 2.74 -7.26
N PRO A 230 -2.40 2.92 -6.02
CA PRO A 230 -1.15 3.62 -5.79
C PRO A 230 0.00 2.82 -6.39
N ASP A 231 0.80 3.45 -7.23
CA ASP A 231 2.04 2.88 -7.77
C ASP A 231 3.12 2.95 -6.68
N PRO A 232 3.53 1.82 -6.08
CA PRO A 232 4.56 1.80 -5.04
C PRO A 232 5.94 2.23 -5.58
N THR A 233 6.14 2.18 -6.90
CA THR A 233 7.41 2.44 -7.57
C THR A 233 7.58 3.89 -8.00
N TRP A 234 6.49 4.66 -8.11
CA TRP A 234 6.57 6.07 -8.54
C TRP A 234 7.37 6.92 -7.54
N ASP A 235 8.56 7.38 -7.94
CA ASP A 235 9.43 8.25 -7.14
C ASP A 235 9.69 9.54 -7.88
N PRO A 236 8.80 10.55 -7.74
CA PRO A 236 8.96 11.77 -8.49
C PRO A 236 10.22 12.53 -8.03
N PRO A 237 10.83 13.36 -8.90
CA PRO A 237 11.98 14.17 -8.54
C PRO A 237 11.71 15.06 -7.32
N GLU A 238 12.75 15.34 -6.51
CA GLU A 238 12.64 16.21 -5.34
C GLU A 238 12.06 17.59 -5.68
N ALA A 239 12.39 18.13 -6.86
CA ALA A 239 11.82 19.39 -7.34
C ALA A 239 10.28 19.35 -7.46
N PHE A 240 9.69 18.20 -7.79
CA PHE A 240 8.24 18.01 -7.74
C PHE A 240 7.73 17.94 -6.29
N LYS A 241 8.42 17.19 -5.42
CA LYS A 241 8.02 17.06 -4.01
C LYS A 241 8.02 18.40 -3.26
N GLU A 242 8.94 19.30 -3.60
CA GLU A 242 9.06 20.64 -3.00
C GLU A 242 7.96 21.61 -3.44
N ARG A 243 7.38 21.44 -4.64
CA ARG A 243 6.44 22.39 -5.24
C ARG A 243 4.98 21.92 -5.29
N MET A 244 4.73 20.63 -5.07
CA MET A 244 3.39 20.05 -5.12
C MET A 244 2.87 19.77 -3.71
N LYS A 245 1.79 20.44 -3.34
CA LYS A 245 1.04 20.19 -2.10
C LYS A 245 -0.18 19.30 -2.35
N VAL A 246 -0.55 18.48 -1.38
CA VAL A 246 -1.73 17.58 -1.50
C VAL A 246 -2.68 17.78 -0.33
N TYR A 247 -3.97 17.96 -0.62
CA TYR A 247 -5.03 18.01 0.39
C TYR A 247 -6.07 16.94 0.10
N ILE A 248 -6.33 16.06 1.07
CA ILE A 248 -7.31 14.99 0.92
C ILE A 248 -8.42 15.15 1.94
N HIS A 249 -9.66 15.13 1.46
CA HIS A 249 -10.83 15.29 2.30
C HIS A 249 -11.79 14.14 2.08
N ASN A 250 -12.08 13.37 3.12
CA ASN A 250 -13.03 12.28 3.09
C ASN A 250 -13.78 12.22 4.42
N THR A 251 -15.09 11.95 4.36
CA THR A 251 -15.93 11.82 5.54
C THR A 251 -16.03 10.38 6.02
N THR A 252 -16.20 10.17 7.32
CA THR A 252 -16.20 8.82 7.96
C THR A 252 -17.34 7.91 7.49
N GLY A 253 -18.46 8.48 7.01
CA GLY A 253 -19.60 7.76 6.44
C GLY A 253 -19.51 7.54 4.92
N ASP A 254 -18.41 7.96 4.29
CA ASP A 254 -18.16 7.74 2.86
C ASP A 254 -17.73 6.30 2.60
N PHE A 255 -18.31 5.63 1.61
CA PHE A 255 -17.86 4.28 1.19
C PHE A 255 -16.43 4.28 0.61
N LEU A 256 -15.90 5.44 0.23
CA LEU A 256 -14.52 5.68 -0.18
C LEU A 256 -13.64 6.22 0.96
N PHE A 257 -14.13 6.28 2.20
CA PHE A 257 -13.36 6.76 3.35
C PHE A 257 -11.97 6.12 3.47
N GLU A 258 -11.93 4.78 3.35
CA GLU A 258 -10.68 4.03 3.41
C GLU A 258 -9.76 4.31 2.23
N ALA A 259 -10.34 4.58 1.05
CA ALA A 259 -9.56 5.00 -0.10
C ALA A 259 -8.94 6.39 0.12
N GLY A 260 -9.68 7.33 0.72
CA GLY A 260 -9.15 8.64 1.13
C GLY A 260 -7.97 8.54 2.08
N ASN A 261 -8.11 7.76 3.16
CA ASN A 261 -7.02 7.49 4.11
C ASN A 261 -5.80 6.87 3.41
N ARG A 262 -6.04 5.97 2.45
CA ARG A 262 -4.97 5.38 1.63
C ARG A 262 -4.26 6.43 0.78
N GLY A 263 -5.01 7.30 0.10
CA GLY A 263 -4.45 8.41 -0.65
C GLY A 263 -3.56 9.31 0.22
N TYR A 264 -4.04 9.64 1.43
CA TYR A 264 -3.29 10.49 2.36
C TYR A 264 -1.97 9.84 2.75
N ALA A 265 -2.03 8.58 3.19
CA ALA A 265 -0.84 7.85 3.58
C ALA A 265 0.13 7.67 2.42
N TYR A 266 -0.37 7.43 1.20
CA TYR A 266 0.46 7.31 0.01
C TYR A 266 1.23 8.61 -0.28
N TYR A 267 0.55 9.75 -0.42
CA TYR A 267 1.24 11.00 -0.73
C TYR A 267 2.14 11.47 0.43
N LYS A 268 1.67 11.37 1.68
CA LYS A 268 2.43 11.81 2.86
C LYS A 268 3.63 10.92 3.16
N TYR A 269 3.44 9.61 3.21
CA TYR A 269 4.42 8.68 3.79
C TYR A 269 5.15 7.82 2.76
N THR A 270 4.53 7.55 1.62
CA THR A 270 5.16 6.77 0.53
C THR A 270 5.92 7.69 -0.43
N ILE A 271 5.28 8.77 -0.89
CA ILE A 271 5.89 9.72 -1.82
C ILE A 271 6.69 10.80 -1.08
N GLY A 272 6.23 11.22 0.10
CA GLY A 272 6.88 12.28 0.88
C GLY A 272 6.50 13.69 0.43
N LEU A 273 5.30 13.90 -0.10
CA LEU A 273 4.77 15.23 -0.42
C LEU A 273 4.31 15.96 0.82
N ASP A 274 4.34 17.29 0.78
CA ASP A 274 3.64 18.10 1.78
C ASP A 274 2.13 17.86 1.63
N THR A 275 1.60 17.03 2.52
CA THR A 275 0.23 16.52 2.47
C THR A 275 -0.52 16.90 3.74
N ARG A 276 -1.77 17.35 3.57
CA ARG A 276 -2.74 17.63 4.64
C ARG A 276 -4.02 16.85 4.37
N GLY A 277 -4.77 16.61 5.43
CA GLY A 277 -5.98 15.82 5.40
C GLY A 277 -7.09 16.52 6.15
N ASP A 278 -8.32 16.16 5.83
CA ASP A 278 -9.45 16.21 6.74
C ASP A 278 -10.16 14.86 6.59
N LEU A 279 -9.85 13.95 7.52
CA LEU A 279 -10.22 12.53 7.45
C LEU A 279 -11.06 12.09 8.65
N ASP A 280 -11.49 13.01 9.50
CA ASP A 280 -12.26 12.67 10.71
C ASP A 280 -13.66 13.33 10.69
N GLN A 281 -13.98 14.09 9.65
CA GLN A 281 -15.29 14.71 9.53
C GLN A 281 -16.39 13.66 9.30
N ASP A 282 -17.45 13.69 10.11
CA ASP A 282 -18.62 12.85 9.90
C ASP A 282 -19.44 13.32 8.69
N GLY A 283 -19.95 12.37 7.90
CA GLY A 283 -20.85 12.66 6.78
C GLY A 283 -20.92 11.57 5.71
N PRO A 284 -21.94 11.61 4.83
CA PRO A 284 -22.06 10.67 3.71
C PRO A 284 -21.05 10.95 2.60
N HIS A 285 -21.05 10.10 1.56
CA HIS A 285 -20.22 10.26 0.36
C HIS A 285 -20.37 11.66 -0.24
N CYS A 286 -19.22 12.32 -0.43
CA CYS A 286 -19.15 13.67 -0.99
C CYS A 286 -20.03 14.71 -0.29
N ALA A 287 -20.15 14.66 1.04
CA ALA A 287 -20.56 15.82 1.83
C ALA A 287 -19.50 16.95 1.81
N LEU A 288 -18.97 17.25 0.61
CA LEU A 288 -17.99 18.29 0.36
C LEU A 288 -18.71 19.63 0.39
N ASN A 289 -18.26 20.52 1.26
CA ASN A 289 -18.66 21.92 1.18
C ASN A 289 -17.59 22.72 0.41
N SER A 290 -17.98 23.86 -0.14
CA SER A 290 -17.05 24.78 -0.82
C SER A 290 -15.99 25.36 0.12
N GLN A 291 -16.24 25.34 1.43
CA GLN A 291 -15.31 25.81 2.45
C GLN A 291 -14.04 24.94 2.50
N GLN A 292 -14.14 23.62 2.41
CA GLN A 292 -12.95 22.74 2.41
C GLN A 292 -12.08 22.94 1.15
N ARG A 293 -12.70 23.19 0.01
CA ARG A 293 -11.98 23.57 -1.22
C ARG A 293 -11.22 24.88 -1.04
N ARG A 294 -11.83 25.88 -0.39
CA ARG A 294 -11.15 27.14 -0.03
C ARG A 294 -10.02 26.91 0.94
N VAL A 295 -10.23 26.16 2.02
CA VAL A 295 -9.20 25.83 3.01
C VAL A 295 -7.98 25.20 2.34
N ALA A 296 -8.17 24.21 1.47
CA ALA A 296 -7.09 23.60 0.70
C ALA A 296 -6.36 24.62 -0.18
N LEU A 297 -7.09 25.44 -0.94
CA LEU A 297 -6.51 26.45 -1.82
C LEU A 297 -5.75 27.54 -1.05
N ASP A 298 -6.29 27.97 0.08
CA ASP A 298 -5.68 28.93 1.00
C ASP A 298 -4.33 28.44 1.47
N TRP A 299 -4.23 27.15 1.76
CA TRP A 299 -2.99 26.52 2.15
C TRP A 299 -2.02 26.30 0.99
N PHE A 300 -2.50 25.91 -0.18
CA PHE A 300 -1.67 25.80 -1.37
C PHE A 300 -1.01 27.14 -1.72
N THR A 301 -1.77 28.22 -1.61
CA THR A 301 -1.34 29.60 -1.92
C THR A 301 -0.64 30.31 -0.75
N GLY A 302 -0.48 29.64 0.40
CA GLY A 302 0.27 30.16 1.55
C GLY A 302 -0.43 31.27 2.35
N VAL A 303 -1.76 31.38 2.24
CA VAL A 303 -2.53 32.32 3.07
C VAL A 303 -2.80 31.77 4.46
N ASN A 304 -3.11 30.47 4.56
CA ASN A 304 -3.35 29.81 5.83
C ASN A 304 -2.42 28.60 5.99
N GLU A 305 -1.95 28.36 7.20
CA GLU A 305 -1.32 27.09 7.56
C GLU A 305 -2.39 26.15 8.09
N ILE A 306 -2.37 24.90 7.60
CA ILE A 306 -3.23 23.84 8.10
C ILE A 306 -2.37 22.92 8.97
N PRO A 307 -2.80 22.62 10.22
CA PRO A 307 -2.06 21.69 11.06
C PRO A 307 -1.93 20.33 10.37
N GLU A 308 -0.84 19.61 10.66
CA GLU A 308 -0.75 18.22 10.22
C GLU A 308 -1.83 17.38 10.92
N GLU A 309 -2.34 16.38 10.19
CA GLU A 309 -3.19 15.35 10.79
C GLU A 309 -2.44 14.70 11.96
N PRO A 310 -3.15 14.30 13.03
CA PRO A 310 -2.55 13.52 14.10
C PRO A 310 -1.78 12.33 13.55
N PHE A 311 -0.63 12.02 14.15
CA PHE A 311 0.16 10.86 13.77
C PHE A 311 -0.70 9.59 13.85
N ARG A 312 -0.65 8.80 12.77
CA ARG A 312 -1.24 7.45 12.70
C ARG A 312 -0.15 6.48 12.30
N PRO A 313 -0.12 5.25 12.83
CA PRO A 313 0.81 4.24 12.37
C PRO A 313 0.70 4.03 10.86
N HIS A 314 1.84 4.07 10.19
CA HIS A 314 1.87 4.05 8.74
C HIS A 314 3.15 3.41 8.22
N TRP A 315 3.05 2.91 7.00
CA TRP A 315 4.19 2.48 6.23
C TRP A 315 4.82 3.67 5.52
N SER A 316 6.11 3.87 5.71
CA SER A 316 6.91 4.78 4.89
C SER A 316 7.76 4.02 3.91
N ARG A 317 7.79 4.49 2.67
CA ARG A 317 8.70 3.95 1.68
C ARG A 317 10.13 4.35 2.01
N ILE A 318 11.02 3.38 1.98
CA ILE A 318 12.46 3.58 2.19
C ILE A 318 13.27 3.25 0.93
N SER A 319 12.70 2.56 -0.08
CA SER A 319 13.38 2.23 -1.35
C SER A 319 12.39 1.94 -2.48
N THR A 320 12.78 2.24 -3.73
CA THR A 320 12.03 2.04 -4.99
C THR A 320 12.82 1.20 -6.01
N GLN A 321 13.62 0.25 -5.53
CA GLN A 321 14.46 -0.58 -6.40
C GLN A 321 13.73 -1.89 -6.69
N GLU A 322 13.70 -2.26 -7.97
CA GLU A 322 13.17 -3.55 -8.40
C GLU A 322 14.04 -4.70 -7.88
N ASN A 323 13.41 -5.85 -7.62
CA ASN A 323 14.02 -7.11 -7.17
C ASN A 323 14.67 -7.06 -5.78
N ILE A 324 14.04 -6.35 -4.83
CA ILE A 324 14.44 -6.46 -3.41
C ILE A 324 14.01 -7.83 -2.88
N VAL A 325 14.98 -8.73 -2.71
CA VAL A 325 14.78 -10.12 -2.27
C VAL A 325 14.97 -10.31 -0.76
N GLY A 326 15.51 -9.32 -0.07
CA GLY A 326 15.75 -9.41 1.36
C GLY A 326 15.91 -8.06 2.03
N LEU A 327 15.40 -7.95 3.26
CA LEU A 327 15.59 -6.83 4.15
C LEU A 327 16.14 -7.33 5.49
N ALA A 328 17.02 -6.56 6.12
CA ALA A 328 17.49 -6.83 7.47
C ALA A 328 17.69 -5.52 8.23
N VAL A 329 17.47 -5.57 9.54
CA VAL A 329 17.94 -4.54 10.46
C VAL A 329 19.18 -5.10 11.16
N ASP A 330 20.20 -4.28 11.35
CA ASP A 330 21.37 -4.64 12.13
C ASP A 330 21.23 -4.15 13.58
N GLY A 331 22.10 -4.60 14.50
CA GLY A 331 22.01 -4.21 15.91
C GLY A 331 22.32 -2.73 16.21
N GLY A 332 22.72 -1.96 15.20
CA GLY A 332 22.79 -0.49 15.25
C GLY A 332 21.57 0.18 14.61
N GLU A 333 20.47 -0.57 14.41
CA GLU A 333 19.23 -0.14 13.76
C GLU A 333 19.40 0.32 12.31
N ARG A 334 20.51 -0.03 11.66
CA ARG A 334 20.71 0.30 10.25
C ARG A 334 19.96 -0.68 9.39
N VAL A 335 19.25 -0.14 8.41
CA VAL A 335 18.51 -0.95 7.44
C VAL A 335 19.44 -1.39 6.31
N TRP A 336 19.35 -2.66 5.97
CA TRP A 336 20.01 -3.30 4.85
C TRP A 336 18.97 -3.84 3.88
N LYS A 337 19.26 -3.74 2.59
CA LYS A 337 18.48 -4.40 1.55
C LYS A 337 19.41 -5.18 0.61
N LEU A 338 18.94 -6.34 0.19
CA LEU A 338 19.58 -7.19 -0.80
C LEU A 338 18.74 -7.13 -2.08
N VAL A 339 19.39 -6.75 -3.17
CA VAL A 339 18.75 -6.58 -4.49
C VAL A 339 19.33 -7.64 -5.42
N ASP A 340 18.46 -8.47 -5.97
CA ASP A 340 18.85 -9.45 -6.97
C ASP A 340 19.05 -8.77 -8.33
N GLN A 341 20.03 -9.25 -9.09
CA GLN A 341 20.30 -8.83 -10.46
C GLN A 341 20.28 -10.09 -11.35
N PRO A 342 19.08 -10.61 -11.69
CA PRO A 342 18.92 -11.92 -12.33
C PRO A 342 19.73 -12.08 -13.62
N GLU A 343 19.88 -11.00 -14.38
CA GLU A 343 20.60 -10.99 -15.66
C GLU A 343 22.13 -11.10 -15.50
N SER A 344 22.65 -10.82 -14.30
CA SER A 344 24.09 -10.74 -14.02
C SER A 344 24.63 -11.89 -13.16
N GLU A 345 23.78 -12.74 -12.59
CA GLU A 345 24.19 -13.74 -11.58
C GLU A 345 24.88 -13.13 -10.34
N HIS A 346 24.59 -11.86 -10.03
CA HIS A 346 25.07 -11.17 -8.84
C HIS A 346 23.89 -10.59 -8.04
N ALA A 347 24.15 -10.27 -6.77
CA ALA A 347 23.26 -9.49 -5.93
C ALA A 347 23.99 -8.25 -5.39
N LEU A 348 23.26 -7.16 -5.22
CA LEU A 348 23.76 -5.90 -4.68
C LEU A 348 23.28 -5.74 -3.24
N LEU A 349 24.24 -5.57 -2.32
CA LEU A 349 23.94 -5.27 -0.93
C LEU A 349 24.01 -3.75 -0.73
N TYR A 350 22.92 -3.18 -0.23
CA TYR A 350 22.85 -1.77 0.14
C TYR A 350 22.64 -1.62 1.64
N ARG A 351 23.26 -0.57 2.17
CA ARG A 351 23.04 -0.08 3.53
C ARG A 351 22.41 1.30 3.47
N GLN A 352 21.44 1.57 4.32
CA GLN A 352 20.92 2.92 4.50
C GLN A 352 22.03 3.83 5.06
N ALA A 353 22.29 4.97 4.42
CA ALA A 353 23.35 5.90 4.84
C ALA A 353 23.02 6.51 6.20
N ASN A 354 21.84 7.13 6.25
CA ASN A 354 21.10 7.60 7.41
C ASN A 354 19.60 7.46 7.08
N PRO A 355 18.70 7.39 8.07
CA PRO A 355 17.26 7.45 7.82
C PRO A 355 16.90 8.62 6.89
N GLY A 356 16.34 8.32 5.72
CA GLY A 356 15.95 9.31 4.70
C GLY A 356 17.07 9.88 3.82
N GLN A 357 18.35 9.53 4.02
CA GLN A 357 19.48 10.05 3.21
C GLN A 357 19.94 9.10 2.08
N GLY A 358 19.05 8.21 1.63
CA GLY A 358 19.34 7.27 0.55
C GLY A 358 20.16 6.05 0.95
N TRP A 359 20.68 5.36 -0.06
CA TRP A 359 21.32 4.05 0.05
C TRP A 359 22.77 4.08 -0.44
N LEU A 360 23.66 3.44 0.31
CA LEU A 360 25.05 3.21 -0.09
C LEU A 360 25.19 1.76 -0.50
N GLN A 361 25.70 1.50 -1.71
CA GLN A 361 26.10 0.16 -2.11
C GLN A 361 27.29 -0.26 -1.24
N ALA A 362 27.08 -1.29 -0.43
CA ALA A 362 28.10 -1.83 0.46
C ALA A 362 28.91 -2.93 -0.22
N ALA A 363 28.26 -3.74 -1.05
CA ALA A 363 28.88 -4.89 -1.69
C ALA A 363 28.19 -5.30 -2.99
N GLU A 364 28.92 -6.05 -3.80
CA GLU A 364 28.40 -6.89 -4.88
C GLU A 364 28.78 -8.33 -4.56
N VAL A 365 27.79 -9.23 -4.54
CA VAL A 365 27.96 -10.61 -4.09
C VAL A 365 27.59 -11.53 -5.23
N GLN A 366 28.52 -12.41 -5.64
CA GLN A 366 28.25 -13.40 -6.68
C GLN A 366 27.29 -14.49 -6.21
N GLY A 367 26.29 -14.78 -7.04
CA GLY A 367 25.29 -15.82 -6.85
C GLY A 367 23.85 -15.32 -6.82
N GLN A 368 22.92 -16.26 -6.78
CA GLN A 368 21.49 -15.99 -6.65
C GLN A 368 21.07 -16.00 -5.16
N PRO A 369 20.51 -14.89 -4.66
CA PRO A 369 20.09 -14.78 -3.27
C PRO A 369 18.77 -15.51 -2.99
N THR A 370 18.71 -16.32 -1.94
CA THR A 370 17.47 -17.04 -1.54
C THR A 370 17.08 -16.85 -0.07
N GLY A 371 17.89 -16.14 0.71
CA GLY A 371 17.57 -15.79 2.10
C GLY A 371 18.51 -14.72 2.64
N PHE A 372 18.02 -13.89 3.55
CA PHE A 372 18.76 -12.77 4.12
C PHE A 372 18.31 -12.48 5.56
N GLY A 373 19.26 -12.19 6.45
CA GLY A 373 18.99 -11.84 7.84
C GLY A 373 20.20 -11.19 8.50
N GLY A 374 20.04 -10.59 9.67
CA GLY A 374 21.11 -9.86 10.35
C GLY A 374 20.93 -9.76 11.87
N PHE A 375 22.04 -9.58 12.58
CA PHE A 375 22.09 -9.24 13.99
C PHE A 375 23.41 -8.57 14.37
N GLY A 376 23.37 -7.48 15.14
CA GLY A 376 24.59 -6.76 15.50
C GLY A 376 25.25 -6.15 14.27
N GLN A 377 26.53 -6.46 14.02
CA GLN A 377 27.22 -6.11 12.77
C GLN A 377 27.25 -7.27 11.76
N ASN A 378 26.61 -8.39 12.12
CA ASN A 378 26.66 -9.61 11.33
C ASN A 378 25.47 -9.65 10.37
N LEU A 379 25.75 -9.90 9.10
CA LEU A 379 24.72 -10.22 8.10
C LEU A 379 24.94 -11.63 7.61
N PHE A 380 23.83 -12.31 7.35
CA PHE A 380 23.78 -13.68 6.88
C PHE A 380 22.93 -13.72 5.61
N MET A 381 23.42 -14.41 4.60
CA MET A 381 22.71 -14.56 3.33
C MET A 381 22.90 -15.97 2.77
N ILE A 382 21.90 -16.44 2.04
CA ILE A 382 22.00 -17.67 1.27
C ILE A 382 22.22 -17.27 -0.19
N MET A 383 23.38 -17.64 -0.73
CA MET A 383 23.77 -17.38 -2.13
C MET A 383 24.07 -18.72 -2.79
N ASP A 384 23.34 -19.07 -3.86
CA ASP A 384 23.45 -20.37 -4.52
C ASP A 384 23.40 -21.53 -3.51
N GLU A 385 22.44 -21.44 -2.57
CA GLU A 385 22.24 -22.42 -1.49
C GLU A 385 23.41 -22.54 -0.50
N SER A 386 24.38 -21.65 -0.55
CA SER A 386 25.49 -21.57 0.41
C SER A 386 25.24 -20.46 1.41
N LEU A 387 25.39 -20.75 2.71
CA LEU A 387 25.30 -19.74 3.75
C LEU A 387 26.58 -18.90 3.76
N ARG A 388 26.45 -17.59 3.62
CA ARG A 388 27.55 -16.63 3.72
C ARG A 388 27.31 -15.67 4.87
N HIS A 389 28.41 -15.20 5.45
CA HIS A 389 28.42 -14.27 6.56
C HIS A 389 29.41 -13.15 6.33
N THR A 390 29.05 -11.96 6.78
CA THR A 390 29.93 -10.80 6.90
C THR A 390 29.82 -10.25 8.32
N SER A 391 30.94 -9.76 8.86
CA SER A 391 31.01 -9.04 10.15
C SER A 391 31.59 -7.64 10.02
N ASP A 392 31.99 -7.23 8.82
CA ASP A 392 32.63 -5.95 8.51
C ASP A 392 31.70 -5.00 7.74
N GLY A 393 30.39 -5.24 7.84
CA GLY A 393 29.38 -4.44 7.16
C GLY A 393 29.35 -4.67 5.65
N GLY A 394 29.54 -5.91 5.21
CA GLY A 394 29.43 -6.32 3.80
C GLY A 394 30.70 -6.16 2.98
N GLN A 395 31.84 -5.78 3.57
CA GLN A 395 33.09 -5.63 2.80
C GLN A 395 33.66 -6.99 2.39
N THR A 396 33.55 -7.99 3.27
CA THR A 396 33.97 -9.37 2.99
C THR A 396 32.90 -10.37 3.39
N PHE A 397 32.80 -11.45 2.61
CA PHE A 397 31.89 -12.57 2.87
C PHE A 397 32.67 -13.87 2.99
N VAL A 398 32.38 -14.63 4.04
CA VAL A 398 32.91 -15.97 4.27
C VAL A 398 31.78 -16.98 4.13
N THR A 399 32.00 -18.03 3.34
CA THR A 399 31.08 -19.17 3.28
C THR A 399 31.18 -19.96 4.57
N ILE A 400 30.04 -20.10 5.24
CA ILE A 400 29.87 -20.90 6.46
C ILE A 400 29.35 -22.27 6.05
N ASP A 401 30.02 -23.31 6.54
CA ASP A 401 29.66 -24.70 6.30
C ASP A 401 29.42 -25.04 4.81
N PRO A 402 30.47 -24.94 3.98
CA PRO A 402 30.37 -25.04 2.52
C PRO A 402 29.89 -26.41 2.02
N GLU A 403 29.87 -27.43 2.87
CA GLU A 403 29.43 -28.78 2.50
C GLU A 403 27.90 -28.95 2.59
N VAL A 404 27.20 -27.99 3.19
CA VAL A 404 25.75 -28.09 3.41
C VAL A 404 25.01 -27.06 2.58
N ARG A 405 24.15 -27.56 1.69
CA ARG A 405 23.16 -26.74 0.99
C ARG A 405 22.10 -26.26 1.96
N VAL A 406 21.97 -24.95 2.11
CA VAL A 406 21.03 -24.26 2.98
C VAL A 406 19.85 -23.76 2.17
N ASN A 407 18.65 -24.01 2.70
CA ASN A 407 17.38 -23.63 2.09
C ASN A 407 16.81 -22.35 2.73
N SER A 408 16.92 -22.23 4.06
CA SER A 408 16.44 -21.06 4.80
C SER A 408 17.31 -20.78 6.02
N ILE A 409 17.31 -19.52 6.47
CA ILE A 409 18.01 -19.01 7.64
C ILE A 409 17.08 -18.18 8.53
N ALA A 410 17.37 -18.12 9.82
CA ALA A 410 16.82 -17.16 10.78
C ALA A 410 17.93 -16.79 11.78
N VAL A 411 17.87 -15.61 12.39
CA VAL A 411 18.86 -15.11 13.35
C VAL A 411 18.14 -14.51 14.54
N ASP A 412 18.23 -15.10 15.73
CA ASP A 412 17.49 -14.57 16.88
C ASP A 412 18.09 -13.28 17.48
N SER A 413 17.41 -12.75 18.49
CA SER A 413 17.80 -11.55 19.24
C SER A 413 19.08 -11.69 20.07
N GLU A 414 19.68 -12.89 20.15
CA GLU A 414 21.00 -13.14 20.75
C GLU A 414 22.09 -13.36 19.68
N GLY A 415 21.74 -13.27 18.39
CA GLY A 415 22.65 -13.54 17.28
C GLY A 415 22.90 -15.02 17.03
N VAL A 416 22.07 -15.91 17.58
CA VAL A 416 22.13 -17.34 17.25
C VAL A 416 21.48 -17.55 15.89
N ILE A 417 22.21 -18.26 15.03
CA ILE A 417 21.79 -18.51 13.66
C ILE A 417 21.13 -19.87 13.62
N TYR A 418 19.94 -19.92 13.06
CA TYR A 418 19.22 -21.14 12.74
C TYR A 418 19.26 -21.32 11.23
N ARG A 419 19.47 -22.55 10.79
CA ARG A 419 19.43 -22.90 9.38
C ARG A 419 18.68 -24.19 9.16
N ARG A 420 18.12 -24.29 7.96
CA ARG A 420 17.55 -25.52 7.44
C ARG A 420 18.36 -25.98 6.25
N GLY A 421 18.96 -27.17 6.36
CA GLY A 421 19.60 -27.82 5.22
C GLY A 421 18.58 -28.51 4.30
N TYR A 422 18.96 -28.81 3.06
CA TYR A 422 18.13 -29.64 2.16
C TYR A 422 17.86 -31.05 2.68
N ASN A 423 18.71 -31.55 3.57
CA ASN A 423 18.52 -32.81 4.30
C ASN A 423 17.52 -32.69 5.47
N LEU A 424 16.74 -31.59 5.51
CA LEU A 424 15.56 -31.36 6.34
C LEU A 424 15.77 -31.36 7.86
N GLY A 425 17.01 -31.22 8.32
CA GLY A 425 17.33 -30.95 9.72
C GLY A 425 17.37 -29.45 10.02
N LEU A 426 16.86 -29.08 11.20
CA LEU A 426 16.99 -27.74 11.78
C LEU A 426 18.20 -27.70 12.71
N TYR A 427 19.15 -26.83 12.39
CA TYR A 427 20.39 -26.69 13.14
C TYR A 427 20.54 -25.26 13.61
N TRP A 428 21.24 -25.08 14.73
CA TRP A 428 21.56 -23.77 15.25
C TRP A 428 23.04 -23.63 15.57
N SER A 429 23.51 -22.38 15.60
CA SER A 429 24.89 -22.03 15.92
C SER A 429 24.96 -20.72 16.68
N SER A 430 25.57 -20.74 17.86
CA SER A 430 25.85 -19.54 18.67
C SER A 430 27.26 -18.97 18.45
N ASN A 431 28.03 -19.54 17.53
CA ASN A 431 29.42 -19.14 17.25
C ASN A 431 29.64 -18.83 15.77
N LEU A 432 28.69 -18.09 15.20
CA LEU A 432 28.75 -17.61 13.81
C LEU A 432 28.94 -18.75 12.80
N GLY A 433 28.32 -19.91 13.07
CA GLY A 433 28.38 -21.06 12.18
C GLY A 433 29.64 -21.92 12.28
N SER A 434 30.55 -21.63 13.21
CA SER A 434 31.78 -22.43 13.41
C SER A 434 31.47 -23.86 13.89
N SER A 435 30.36 -24.04 14.60
CA SER A 435 29.81 -25.36 14.94
C SER A 435 28.29 -25.33 14.90
N TRP A 436 27.69 -26.46 14.52
CA TRP A 436 26.25 -26.63 14.42
C TRP A 436 25.75 -27.68 15.39
N GLN A 437 24.68 -27.36 16.10
CA GLN A 437 23.95 -28.29 16.95
C GLN A 437 22.58 -28.57 16.34
N SER A 438 22.17 -29.83 16.33
CA SER A 438 20.82 -30.19 15.90
C SER A 438 19.82 -29.76 16.97
N LEU A 439 18.75 -29.08 16.57
CA LEU A 439 17.64 -28.73 17.48
C LEU A 439 16.76 -29.96 17.82
N GLY A 440 17.06 -31.12 17.21
CA GLY A 440 16.23 -32.32 17.29
C GLY A 440 14.95 -32.21 16.45
N GLY A 441 14.15 -33.28 16.43
CA GLY A 441 12.86 -33.32 15.73
C GLY A 441 12.85 -34.14 14.44
N PHE A 442 11.70 -34.12 13.75
CA PHE A 442 11.48 -34.90 12.54
C PHE A 442 12.21 -34.29 11.33
N TYR A 443 12.62 -35.13 10.38
CA TYR A 443 13.30 -34.77 9.13
C TYR A 443 12.44 -33.96 8.14
N TRP A 444 11.53 -33.09 8.59
CA TRP A 444 10.65 -32.30 7.71
C TRP A 444 10.35 -30.91 8.26
N LEU A 445 11.16 -30.44 9.20
CA LEU A 445 10.99 -29.10 9.74
C LEU A 445 11.39 -28.09 8.66
N SER A 446 10.47 -27.19 8.34
CA SER A 446 10.76 -25.94 7.67
C SER A 446 10.84 -24.85 8.73
N MET A 447 11.73 -23.89 8.54
CA MET A 447 11.42 -22.57 9.06
C MET A 447 10.26 -22.08 8.19
N HIS A 448 9.18 -21.61 8.82
CA HIS A 448 8.13 -20.95 8.06
C HIS A 448 8.82 -19.90 7.18
N HIS A 449 8.35 -19.64 5.96
CA HIS A 449 8.95 -18.60 5.11
C HIS A 449 9.01 -17.23 5.82
N ASP A 450 8.28 -17.12 6.93
CA ASP A 450 8.26 -16.08 7.93
C ASP A 450 8.51 -16.73 9.30
N ALA A 451 9.69 -17.31 9.54
CA ALA A 451 10.13 -17.59 10.90
C ALA A 451 10.28 -16.24 11.58
N ILE A 452 9.17 -15.73 12.10
CA ILE A 452 9.09 -14.45 12.77
C ILE A 452 9.85 -14.67 14.07
N MET A 453 11.12 -14.29 14.02
CA MET A 453 11.98 -14.17 15.17
C MET A 453 11.27 -13.26 16.14
N SER A 454 11.09 -13.75 17.36
CA SER A 454 10.64 -12.88 18.43
C SER A 454 11.66 -11.77 18.60
N ILE A 455 11.18 -10.53 18.54
CA ILE A 455 12.03 -9.34 18.71
C ILE A 455 12.69 -9.33 20.10
N SER A 456 12.06 -9.96 21.09
CA SER A 456 12.39 -9.91 22.50
C SER A 456 12.83 -11.26 23.10
N ASP A 457 12.64 -12.37 22.38
CA ASP A 457 12.95 -13.72 22.86
C ASP A 457 13.89 -14.45 21.88
N PRO A 458 14.91 -15.16 22.38
CA PRO A 458 15.81 -15.93 21.52
C PRO A 458 15.17 -17.15 20.84
N ARG A 459 13.92 -17.52 21.18
CA ARG A 459 13.28 -18.71 20.63
C ARG A 459 12.75 -18.48 19.22
N ILE A 460 12.80 -19.55 18.42
CA ILE A 460 12.24 -19.57 17.06
C ILE A 460 10.99 -20.44 16.97
N ILE A 461 10.10 -20.07 16.06
CA ILE A 461 8.96 -20.88 15.66
C ILE A 461 9.33 -21.63 14.37
N ALA A 462 9.24 -22.95 14.41
CA ALA A 462 9.40 -23.83 13.26
C ALA A 462 8.06 -24.49 12.91
N ASN A 463 7.92 -24.97 11.68
CA ASN A 463 6.77 -25.77 11.27
C ASN A 463 7.23 -27.06 10.57
N ASN A 464 6.39 -28.09 10.53
CA ASN A 464 6.65 -29.27 9.70
C ASN A 464 5.88 -29.20 8.37
N SER A 465 6.04 -30.21 7.51
CA SER A 465 5.31 -30.32 6.24
C SER A 465 3.79 -30.47 6.41
N GLN A 466 3.33 -30.81 7.61
CA GLN A 466 1.93 -30.83 7.99
C GLN A 466 1.42 -29.48 8.49
N SER A 467 2.28 -28.45 8.61
CA SER A 467 1.98 -27.15 9.23
C SER A 467 1.70 -27.21 10.74
N ASP A 468 2.16 -28.27 11.43
CA ASP A 468 2.21 -28.26 12.88
C ASP A 468 3.34 -27.33 13.33
N LEU A 469 3.08 -26.50 14.35
CA LEU A 469 4.05 -25.53 14.84
C LEU A 469 4.83 -26.04 16.05
N PHE A 470 6.08 -25.61 16.13
CA PHE A 470 6.99 -25.93 17.21
C PHE A 470 7.70 -24.65 17.68
N LEU A 471 7.86 -24.51 18.99
CA LEU A 471 8.67 -23.45 19.60
C LEU A 471 9.97 -24.08 20.13
N SER A 472 11.14 -23.51 19.80
CA SER A 472 12.39 -23.97 20.43
C SER A 472 12.32 -23.74 21.93
N ASN A 473 12.76 -24.70 22.74
CA ASN A 473 12.82 -24.46 24.18
C ASN A 473 13.93 -23.44 24.53
N THR A 474 13.91 -22.90 25.75
CA THR A 474 14.86 -21.87 26.21
C THR A 474 16.32 -22.34 26.24
N LYS A 475 16.57 -23.66 26.23
CA LYS A 475 17.91 -24.25 26.20
C LYS A 475 18.40 -24.55 24.78
N ARG A 476 17.55 -24.39 23.77
CA ARG A 476 17.81 -24.76 22.36
C ARG A 476 18.24 -26.23 22.19
N ASP A 477 17.82 -27.11 23.09
CA ASP A 477 18.11 -28.55 23.03
C ASP A 477 16.88 -29.40 22.64
N GLY A 478 15.79 -28.74 22.27
CA GLY A 478 14.58 -29.40 21.80
C GLY A 478 13.50 -28.43 21.32
N LEU A 479 12.41 -29.04 20.85
CA LEU A 479 11.21 -28.37 20.34
C LEU A 479 10.00 -28.70 21.22
N ILE A 480 9.21 -27.67 21.54
CA ILE A 480 7.91 -27.77 22.20
C ILE A 480 6.87 -27.79 21.08
N ALA A 481 6.15 -28.90 20.94
CA ALA A 481 5.01 -28.96 20.02
C ALA A 481 3.88 -28.07 20.55
N LEU A 482 3.41 -27.16 19.72
CA LEU A 482 2.29 -26.28 20.06
C LEU A 482 1.00 -27.09 19.87
N GLN A 483 0.07 -27.01 20.82
CA GLN A 483 -1.24 -27.62 20.61
C GLN A 483 -1.96 -26.87 19.48
N ASP A 484 -2.76 -27.58 18.70
CA ASP A 484 -3.61 -26.95 17.70
C ASP A 484 -4.46 -25.86 18.35
N THR A 485 -4.63 -24.74 17.64
CA THR A 485 -5.61 -23.75 18.09
C THR A 485 -7.00 -24.40 18.06
N PRO A 486 -8.00 -23.88 18.81
CA PRO A 486 -9.36 -24.40 18.79
C PRO A 486 -9.99 -24.49 17.40
N SER A 487 -9.45 -23.78 16.40
CA SER A 487 -9.98 -23.72 15.04
C SER A 487 -9.07 -24.35 13.98
N GLY A 488 -8.03 -25.08 14.42
CA GLY A 488 -7.17 -25.89 13.56
C GLY A 488 -5.70 -25.45 13.57
N ARG A 489 -4.97 -25.93 12.57
CA ARG A 489 -3.53 -25.67 12.40
C ARG A 489 -3.25 -24.20 12.16
N ALA A 490 -2.13 -23.69 12.65
CA ALA A 490 -1.72 -22.32 12.41
C ALA A 490 -1.29 -22.09 10.95
N ALA A 491 -1.75 -20.99 10.37
CA ALA A 491 -1.27 -20.41 9.12
C ALA A 491 -0.08 -19.47 9.34
N SER A 492 0.00 -18.84 10.52
CA SER A 492 1.08 -17.97 10.93
C SER A 492 1.13 -17.92 12.46
N ALA A 493 2.32 -17.76 13.03
CA ALA A 493 2.50 -17.53 14.46
C ALA A 493 3.71 -16.64 14.73
N SER A 494 3.68 -15.97 15.88
CA SER A 494 4.77 -15.12 16.36
C SER A 494 4.76 -15.07 17.89
N TRP A 495 5.89 -14.75 18.49
CA TRP A 495 6.08 -14.72 19.95
C TRP A 495 6.67 -13.38 20.36
N ASP A 496 6.15 -12.74 21.41
CA ASP A 496 6.63 -11.41 21.88
C ASP A 496 7.44 -11.46 23.17
N GLY A 497 7.86 -12.65 23.61
CA GLY A 497 8.53 -12.86 24.90
C GLY A 497 7.58 -13.24 26.04
N ALA A 498 6.30 -12.87 25.94
CA ALA A 498 5.29 -13.11 26.96
C ALA A 498 4.14 -14.00 26.46
N GLU A 499 3.69 -13.79 25.23
CA GLU A 499 2.54 -14.45 24.62
C GLU A 499 2.87 -14.97 23.21
N LEU A 500 2.30 -16.14 22.90
CA LEU A 500 2.34 -16.77 21.59
C LEU A 500 1.09 -16.37 20.83
N TRP A 501 1.28 -15.80 19.67
CA TRP A 501 0.23 -15.35 18.78
C TRP A 501 0.10 -16.30 17.60
N SER A 502 -1.13 -16.58 17.17
CA SER A 502 -1.40 -17.50 16.07
C SER A 502 -2.63 -17.09 15.29
N ILE A 503 -2.54 -17.22 13.97
CA ILE A 503 -3.67 -17.15 13.04
C ILE A 503 -3.88 -18.55 12.48
N PRO A 504 -5.02 -19.21 12.69
CA PRO A 504 -5.25 -20.54 12.17
C PRO A 504 -5.67 -20.54 10.71
N GLN A 505 -5.55 -21.73 10.14
CA GLN A 505 -6.01 -22.09 8.83
C GLN A 505 -7.55 -22.26 8.83
N THR A 506 -8.29 -21.16 9.04
CA THR A 506 -9.77 -21.10 9.07
C THR A 506 -10.40 -20.25 7.97
N GLY A 507 -11.65 -20.51 7.58
CA GLY A 507 -12.35 -19.76 6.52
C GLY A 507 -12.55 -18.26 6.77
N SER A 508 -12.43 -17.81 8.02
CA SER A 508 -12.42 -16.40 8.42
C SER A 508 -11.13 -16.08 9.20
N LEU A 509 -10.71 -14.81 9.21
CA LEU A 509 -9.62 -14.36 10.04
C LEU A 509 -9.96 -14.58 11.52
N GLN A 510 -9.08 -15.26 12.24
CA GLN A 510 -9.15 -15.43 13.67
C GLN A 510 -7.74 -15.24 14.23
N VAL A 511 -7.64 -14.56 15.37
CA VAL A 511 -6.37 -14.42 16.09
C VAL A 511 -6.53 -15.11 17.43
N PHE A 512 -5.53 -15.91 17.79
CA PHE A 512 -5.43 -16.56 19.09
C PHE A 512 -4.13 -16.13 19.75
N ARG A 513 -4.17 -16.03 21.08
CA ARG A 513 -2.99 -15.85 21.90
C ARG A 513 -2.88 -16.94 22.95
N SER A 514 -1.68 -17.21 23.43
CA SER A 514 -1.39 -18.18 24.47
C SER A 514 -0.29 -17.64 25.38
N SER A 515 -0.56 -17.58 26.69
CA SER A 515 0.40 -17.15 27.71
C SER A 515 1.16 -18.32 28.35
N ASP A 516 0.92 -19.54 27.87
CA ASP A 516 1.50 -20.79 28.38
C ASP A 516 2.21 -21.60 27.29
N GLU A 517 2.86 -20.90 26.35
CA GLU A 517 3.68 -21.49 25.28
C GLU A 517 2.90 -22.46 24.38
N GLY A 518 1.64 -22.13 24.08
CA GLY A 518 0.76 -22.88 23.18
C GLY A 518 0.11 -24.11 23.82
N GLN A 519 0.06 -24.22 25.15
CA GLN A 519 -0.67 -25.28 25.84
C GLN A 519 -2.17 -25.00 25.91
N SER A 520 -2.56 -23.72 26.01
CA SER A 520 -3.94 -23.26 25.93
C SER A 520 -4.02 -21.99 25.10
N TRP A 521 -5.17 -21.77 24.46
CA TRP A 521 -5.38 -20.67 23.52
C TRP A 521 -6.61 -19.84 23.90
N GLN A 522 -6.43 -18.53 23.95
CA GLN A 522 -7.51 -17.55 24.05
C GLN A 522 -7.76 -16.94 22.67
N LYS A 523 -9.02 -17.00 22.21
CA LYS A 523 -9.43 -16.27 21.01
C LYS A 523 -9.45 -14.77 21.31
N VAL A 524 -8.85 -13.99 20.42
CA VAL A 524 -8.83 -12.53 20.48
C VAL A 524 -10.01 -12.00 19.69
N THR A 525 -10.72 -11.04 20.28
CA THR A 525 -11.84 -10.36 19.61
C THR A 525 -11.26 -9.39 18.59
N LEU A 526 -11.59 -9.60 17.32
CA LEU A 526 -11.20 -8.69 16.25
C LEU A 526 -12.28 -7.61 16.10
N SER A 527 -11.89 -6.42 15.67
CA SER A 527 -12.85 -5.37 15.32
C SER A 527 -13.71 -5.80 14.13
N ASP A 528 -14.93 -5.30 14.04
CA ASP A 528 -15.82 -5.56 12.88
C ASP A 528 -15.17 -5.11 11.57
N ALA A 529 -14.28 -4.11 11.61
CA ALA A 529 -13.51 -3.66 10.46
C ALA A 529 -12.56 -4.74 9.90
N MET A 530 -12.17 -5.73 10.72
CA MET A 530 -11.39 -6.89 10.29
C MET A 530 -12.26 -8.07 9.83
N ALA A 531 -13.60 -7.99 9.92
CA ALA A 531 -14.50 -9.09 9.56
C ALA A 531 -14.49 -9.39 8.05
N GLY A 532 -14.24 -8.37 7.22
CA GLY A 532 -14.10 -8.50 5.76
C GLY A 532 -12.75 -9.07 5.29
N TYR A 533 -11.84 -9.34 6.23
CA TYR A 533 -10.50 -9.83 5.94
C TYR A 533 -10.55 -11.29 5.49
N SER A 534 -10.75 -11.49 4.18
CA SER A 534 -10.88 -12.81 3.60
C SER A 534 -9.53 -13.50 3.40
N ARG A 535 -9.57 -14.81 3.57
CA ARG A 535 -8.44 -15.71 3.78
C ARG A 535 -7.65 -16.02 2.50
N TRP A 536 -6.96 -15.02 1.97
CA TRP A 536 -6.00 -15.25 0.89
C TRP A 536 -4.64 -15.66 1.46
N TRP A 537 -3.89 -16.42 0.67
CA TRP A 537 -2.53 -16.81 0.98
C TRP A 537 -1.71 -15.56 1.33
N GLY A 538 -1.01 -15.59 2.46
CA GLY A 538 -0.12 -14.49 2.86
C GLY A 538 -0.49 -13.75 4.14
N THR A 539 -1.61 -14.06 4.83
CA THR A 539 -1.84 -13.48 6.16
C THR A 539 -0.79 -13.94 7.16
N ARG A 540 -0.30 -12.98 7.95
CA ARG A 540 0.77 -13.08 8.94
C ARG A 540 0.38 -12.37 10.23
N ILE A 541 0.95 -12.84 11.32
CA ILE A 541 0.93 -12.16 12.62
C ILE A 541 2.36 -11.95 13.08
N THR A 542 2.75 -10.72 13.36
CA THR A 542 4.09 -10.34 13.84
C THR A 542 3.95 -9.70 15.20
N ALA A 543 4.50 -10.34 16.22
CA ALA A 543 4.51 -9.83 17.57
C ALA A 543 5.77 -8.96 17.76
N LEU A 544 5.55 -7.73 18.22
CA LEU A 544 6.56 -6.65 18.18
C LEU A 544 7.24 -6.43 19.54
N GLY A 545 6.90 -7.24 20.54
CA GLY A 545 7.27 -7.01 21.93
C GLY A 545 6.29 -6.10 22.65
N SER A 546 6.32 -6.14 23.98
CA SER A 546 5.51 -5.25 24.85
C SER A 546 4.00 -5.29 24.58
N GLY A 547 3.47 -6.41 24.10
CA GLY A 547 2.05 -6.55 23.75
C GLY A 547 1.61 -5.95 22.42
N LYS A 548 2.53 -5.34 21.67
CA LYS A 548 2.24 -4.82 20.33
C LYS A 548 2.20 -5.97 19.32
N VAL A 549 1.17 -6.01 18.49
CA VAL A 549 0.96 -7.09 17.50
C VAL A 549 0.48 -6.51 16.19
N LEU A 550 1.14 -6.89 15.10
CA LEU A 550 0.78 -6.54 13.74
C LEU A 550 0.18 -7.76 13.03
N VAL A 551 -1.08 -7.68 12.63
CA VAL A 551 -1.69 -8.61 11.68
C VAL A 551 -1.60 -7.98 10.30
N HIS A 552 -0.95 -8.65 9.35
CA HIS A 552 -0.76 -8.13 8.00
C HIS A 552 -0.91 -9.24 6.97
N GLY A 553 -1.09 -8.85 5.71
CA GLY A 553 -1.27 -9.75 4.58
C GLY A 553 -2.65 -10.35 4.37
N GLY A 554 -3.16 -10.23 3.15
CA GLY A 554 -4.58 -10.28 2.82
C GLY A 554 -4.86 -9.19 1.79
N TYR A 555 -6.12 -8.83 1.52
CA TYR A 555 -6.46 -7.69 0.65
C TYR A 555 -5.95 -6.37 1.27
N LEU A 556 -4.65 -6.13 1.09
CA LEU A 556 -4.03 -4.82 1.14
C LEU A 556 -4.19 -4.08 2.47
N SER A 557 -4.27 -4.79 3.59
CA SER A 557 -4.47 -4.15 4.88
C SER A 557 -3.59 -4.76 5.96
N ALA A 558 -3.12 -3.90 6.85
CA ALA A 558 -2.41 -4.26 8.06
C ALA A 558 -3.14 -3.62 9.25
N TRP A 559 -3.14 -4.32 10.37
CA TRP A 559 -3.82 -3.95 11.61
C TRP A 559 -2.85 -4.10 12.76
N LEU A 560 -2.68 -3.03 13.52
CA LEU A 560 -1.82 -2.98 14.68
C LEU A 560 -2.70 -2.96 15.93
N SER A 561 -2.34 -3.79 16.90
CA SER A 561 -2.78 -3.64 18.27
C SER A 561 -1.58 -3.21 19.11
N GLU A 562 -1.79 -2.26 20.02
CA GLU A 562 -0.77 -1.82 20.97
C GLU A 562 -1.03 -2.30 22.41
N ASP A 563 -2.14 -3.01 22.61
CA ASP A 563 -2.71 -3.35 23.91
C ASP A 563 -3.06 -4.85 24.00
N HIS A 564 -2.17 -5.71 23.49
CA HIS A 564 -2.36 -7.16 23.53
C HIS A 564 -3.67 -7.62 22.85
N GLY A 565 -4.00 -7.03 21.71
CA GLY A 565 -5.16 -7.41 20.90
C GLY A 565 -6.51 -6.94 21.45
N GLU A 566 -6.53 -6.04 22.44
CA GLU A 566 -7.77 -5.48 23.00
C GLU A 566 -8.41 -4.47 22.04
N SER A 567 -7.59 -3.66 21.37
CA SER A 567 -7.99 -2.75 20.30
C SER A 567 -7.09 -2.92 19.07
N TRP A 568 -7.64 -2.54 17.91
CA TRP A 568 -6.99 -2.68 16.62
C TRP A 568 -7.15 -1.38 15.84
N GLN A 569 -6.04 -0.82 15.39
CA GLN A 569 -5.99 0.30 14.47
C GLN A 569 -5.47 -0.15 13.11
N ARG A 570 -6.04 0.38 12.03
CA ARG A 570 -5.55 0.11 10.69
C ARG A 570 -4.22 0.83 10.47
N VAL A 571 -3.28 0.14 9.84
CA VAL A 571 -2.02 0.72 9.40
C VAL A 571 -2.15 1.10 7.92
N HIS A 572 -1.97 2.38 7.62
CA HIS A 572 -2.12 2.91 6.26
C HIS A 572 -0.78 2.96 5.51
N GLY A 573 -0.81 3.08 4.17
CA GLY A 573 0.36 3.41 3.34
C GLY A 573 0.94 2.28 2.49
N LEU A 574 0.58 1.02 2.75
CA LEU A 574 1.02 -0.14 1.96
C LEU A 574 -0.14 -1.07 1.64
N GLU A 575 -0.49 -1.09 0.37
CA GLU A 575 -1.62 -1.82 -0.16
C GLU A 575 -1.22 -2.62 -1.41
N THR A 576 0.05 -2.98 -1.56
CA THR A 576 0.47 -4.02 -2.52
C THR A 576 0.38 -5.37 -1.83
N GLY A 577 0.02 -6.43 -2.58
CA GLY A 577 -0.22 -7.76 -2.01
C GLY A 577 0.98 -8.23 -1.17
N TYR A 578 0.75 -8.49 0.11
CA TYR A 578 1.78 -8.91 1.05
C TYR A 578 2.25 -10.34 0.73
N GLY A 579 3.23 -10.44 -0.16
CA GLY A 579 3.94 -11.68 -0.47
C GLY A 579 5.43 -11.66 -0.14
N GLY A 580 5.99 -10.51 0.25
CA GLY A 580 7.43 -10.36 0.41
C GLY A 580 7.93 -10.41 1.85
N ALA A 581 9.25 -10.30 1.98
CA ALA A 581 9.98 -10.56 3.22
C ALA A 581 9.69 -9.50 4.28
N VAL A 582 9.46 -9.95 5.51
CA VAL A 582 9.38 -9.09 6.70
C VAL A 582 10.60 -9.33 7.58
N SER A 583 11.25 -8.25 7.98
CA SER A 583 12.27 -8.27 9.03
C SER A 583 11.81 -7.36 10.15
N ALA A 584 11.87 -7.83 11.38
CA ALA A 584 11.49 -7.06 12.55
C ALA A 584 12.60 -7.12 13.60
N GLN A 585 13.02 -5.95 14.09
CA GLN A 585 13.97 -5.82 15.19
C GLN A 585 13.63 -4.56 16.00
N GLY A 586 13.41 -4.72 17.30
CA GLY A 586 12.87 -3.65 18.14
C GLY A 586 11.53 -3.14 17.60
N GLU A 587 11.38 -1.82 17.50
CA GLU A 587 10.21 -1.18 16.88
C GLU A 587 10.35 -1.01 15.35
N ALA A 588 11.45 -1.46 14.75
CA ALA A 588 11.64 -1.38 13.30
C ALA A 588 11.08 -2.63 12.62
N ILE A 589 10.01 -2.45 11.85
CA ILE A 589 9.46 -3.49 10.98
C ILE A 589 9.68 -3.05 9.54
N LEU A 590 10.33 -3.92 8.80
CA LEU A 590 10.63 -3.74 7.40
C LEU A 590 9.78 -4.69 6.58
N PHE A 591 9.31 -4.21 5.43
CA PHE A 591 8.55 -5.00 4.48
C PHE A 591 9.03 -4.68 3.06
N THR A 592 9.06 -5.68 2.19
CA THR A 592 9.23 -5.50 0.74
C THR A 592 8.13 -6.25 0.01
N ASP A 593 7.63 -5.70 -1.11
CA ASP A 593 6.78 -6.42 -2.07
C ASP A 593 7.57 -6.94 -3.29
N GLY A 594 8.90 -6.77 -3.27
CA GLY A 594 9.82 -7.08 -4.37
C GLY A 594 10.13 -5.87 -5.25
N GLN A 595 9.28 -4.84 -5.27
CA GLN A 595 9.47 -3.61 -6.06
C GLN A 595 9.88 -2.41 -5.21
N ALA A 596 9.43 -2.38 -3.96
CA ALA A 596 9.75 -1.33 -3.00
C ALA A 596 9.96 -1.91 -1.61
N ALA A 597 10.73 -1.19 -0.78
CA ALA A 597 10.89 -1.50 0.63
C ALA A 597 10.27 -0.40 1.49
N PHE A 598 9.72 -0.81 2.61
CA PHE A 598 8.94 0.03 3.51
C PHE A 598 9.32 -0.24 4.95
N ARG A 599 9.12 0.77 5.79
CA ARG A 599 9.29 0.71 7.24
C ARG A 599 7.96 1.08 7.90
N LEU A 600 7.51 0.30 8.88
CA LEU A 600 6.40 0.70 9.73
C LEU A 600 6.90 1.72 10.76
N ASN A 601 6.27 2.88 10.80
CA ASN A 601 6.45 3.86 11.88
C ASN A 601 5.30 3.72 12.86
N LEU A 602 5.63 3.42 14.12
CA LEU A 602 4.65 3.20 15.20
C LEU A 602 4.48 4.42 16.09
N THR A 603 5.43 5.35 16.06
CA THR A 603 5.45 6.53 16.92
C THR A 603 5.83 7.74 16.09
N GLU A 604 5.35 8.90 16.52
CA GLU A 604 5.73 10.21 16.00
C GLU A 604 7.18 10.51 16.42
N PHE A 605 8.15 9.70 15.96
CA PHE A 605 9.53 10.13 16.03
C PHE A 605 9.74 11.15 14.92
N PRO A 606 10.03 12.41 15.26
CA PRO A 606 10.35 13.38 14.24
C PRO A 606 11.70 12.96 13.66
N ASN A 607 11.71 12.59 12.38
CA ASN A 607 12.92 12.57 11.56
C ASN A 607 13.68 13.93 11.61
N ARG A 608 13.17 14.97 12.29
CA ARG A 608 13.85 16.24 12.55
C ARG A 608 15.08 16.15 13.45
N ILE A 609 15.20 15.19 14.38
CA ILE A 609 16.37 15.15 15.30
C ILE A 609 17.70 14.87 14.55
N PHE A 610 17.66 14.44 13.29
CA PHE A 610 18.87 14.21 12.49
C PHE A 610 19.16 15.26 11.40
N ARG A 611 18.32 16.30 11.24
CA ARG A 611 18.64 17.41 10.32
C ARG A 611 19.53 18.49 10.96
N ASP A 612 19.52 18.64 12.29
CA ASP A 612 20.27 19.71 12.99
C ASP A 612 21.62 19.27 13.56
N ALA A 613 22.11 18.09 13.18
CA ALA A 613 23.43 17.57 13.55
C ALA A 613 24.33 17.33 12.34
N PHE A 614 24.46 18.32 11.44
CA PHE A 614 25.57 18.46 10.49
C PHE A 614 25.92 19.92 10.24
#